data_AF-A0A1I6TBW0-F1
#
_entry.id   AF-A0A1I6TBW0-F1
#
_cell.length_a   1.000
_cell.length_b   1.000
_cell.length_c   1.000
_cell.angle_alpha   90.00
_cell.angle_beta   90.00
_cell.angle_gamma   90.00
#
_symmetry.space_group_name_H-M   'P 1'
#
loop_
_entity.id
_entity.type
_entity.pdbx_description
1 polymer ?
#
loop_
_entity_poly.entity_id
_entity_poly.type
_entity_poly.pdbx_seq_one_letter_code
_entity_poly.pdbx_strand_id
1 'polypeptide(L)'
;MKPKTAQIMVVIMYVLVLQFYFYQSDRHVLHMLLGVALSVFTFKAYQNLKRQKKKQKAQFPFIVFCFVVYTLFVWYIQPFVVRLIV
;
A
#
# COMPACT_ATOMS: atom_id res chain seq x y z
N MET A 1 -8.13 9.02 24.72
CA MET A 1 -7.68 9.74 23.49
C MET A 1 -8.73 9.51 22.42
N LYS A 2 -9.42 10.55 21.92
CA LYS A 2 -10.44 10.39 20.88
C LYS A 2 -9.76 9.86 19.60
N PRO A 3 -10.25 8.77 18.99
CA PRO A 3 -9.69 8.28 17.74
C PRO A 3 -9.78 9.43 16.73
N LYS A 4 -8.62 9.82 16.19
CA LYS A 4 -8.60 10.87 15.16
C LYS A 4 -9.33 10.29 13.96
N THR A 5 -10.25 11.04 13.36
CA THR A 5 -11.08 10.64 12.21
C THR A 5 -10.29 9.92 11.11
N ALA A 6 -9.01 10.28 10.94
CA ALA A 6 -8.06 9.62 10.06
C ALA A 6 -7.83 8.12 10.36
N GLN A 7 -7.77 7.70 11.62
CA GLN A 7 -7.60 6.29 12.01
C GLN A 7 -8.83 5.46 11.65
N ILE A 8 -10.03 6.03 11.84
CA ILE A 8 -11.29 5.38 11.47
C ILE A 8 -11.37 5.22 9.94
N MET A 9 -10.97 6.25 9.17
CA MET A 9 -10.88 6.16 7.71
C MET A 9 -9.91 5.06 7.25
N VAL A 10 -8.76 4.91 7.90
CA VAL A 10 -7.80 3.85 7.56
C VAL A 10 -8.38 2.46 7.82
N VAL A 11 -9.08 2.26 8.95
CA VAL A 11 -9.73 0.99 9.26
C VAL A 11 -10.84 0.66 8.27
N ILE A 12 -11.70 1.63 7.94
CA ILE A 12 -12.76 1.45 6.94
C ILE A 12 -12.16 1.09 5.58
N MET A 13 -11.11 1.80 5.16
CA MET A 13 -10.42 1.51 3.92
C MET A 13 -9.88 0.08 3.94
N TYR A 14 -9.24 -0.35 5.04
CA TYR A 14 -8.70 -1.70 5.19
C TYR A 14 -9.77 -2.80 5.13
N VAL A 15 -10.94 -2.59 5.76
CA VAL A 15 -12.07 -3.51 5.71
C VAL A 15 -12.63 -3.62 4.28
N LEU A 16 -12.72 -2.51 3.56
CA LEU A 16 -13.11 -2.54 2.14
C LEU A 16 -12.09 -3.30 1.30
N VAL A 17 -10.78 -3.07 1.50
CA VAL A 17 -9.72 -3.85 0.83
C VAL A 17 -9.91 -5.34 1.07
N LEU A 18 -10.14 -5.76 2.32
CA LEU A 18 -10.39 -7.15 2.69
C LEU A 18 -11.64 -7.72 2.02
N GLN A 19 -12.76 -6.98 2.05
CA GLN A 19 -14.01 -7.40 1.42
C GLN A 19 -13.83 -7.62 -0.09
N PHE A 20 -13.15 -6.69 -0.78
CA PHE A 20 -12.86 -6.82 -2.21
C PHE A 20 -11.83 -7.92 -2.51
N TYR A 21 -10.86 -8.12 -1.62
CA TYR A 21 -9.88 -9.20 -1.73
C TYR A 21 -10.52 -10.59 -1.63
N PHE A 22 -11.61 -10.75 -0.87
CA PHE A 22 -12.27 -12.05 -0.70
C PHE A 22 -13.43 -12.35 -1.67
N TYR A 23 -14.11 -11.35 -2.26
CA TYR A 23 -15.43 -11.58 -2.89
C TYR A 23 -15.59 -11.39 -4.42
N GLN A 24 -14.62 -10.91 -5.21
CA GLN A 24 -14.82 -10.70 -6.68
C GLN A 24 -13.83 -11.50 -7.54
N SER A 25 -14.14 -11.86 -8.79
CA SER A 25 -13.20 -12.63 -9.63
C SER A 25 -12.14 -11.75 -10.34
N ASP A 26 -12.46 -10.48 -10.63
CA ASP A 26 -11.58 -9.51 -11.29
C ASP A 26 -10.77 -8.63 -10.30
N ARG A 27 -10.28 -9.24 -9.21
CA ARG A 27 -9.59 -8.52 -8.10
C ARG A 27 -8.26 -7.92 -8.53
N HIS A 28 -7.65 -8.49 -9.57
CA HIS A 28 -6.26 -8.23 -9.91
C HIS A 28 -6.02 -6.76 -10.27
N VAL A 29 -6.87 -6.18 -11.11
CA VAL A 29 -6.75 -4.78 -11.54
C VAL A 29 -7.04 -3.83 -10.37
N LEU A 30 -8.09 -4.11 -9.59
CA LEU A 30 -8.50 -3.24 -8.49
C LEU A 30 -7.49 -3.26 -7.34
N HIS A 31 -6.97 -4.44 -7.00
CA HIS A 31 -5.92 -4.61 -5.99
C HIS A 31 -4.58 -4.01 -6.44
N MET A 32 -4.26 -4.07 -7.74
CA MET A 32 -3.11 -3.37 -8.32
C MET A 32 -3.26 -1.86 -8.18
N LEU A 33 -4.39 -1.29 -8.62
CA LEU A 33 -4.68 0.15 -8.51
C LEU A 33 -4.63 0.64 -7.07
N LEU A 34 -5.22 -0.13 -6.16
CA LEU A 34 -5.20 0.15 -4.73
C LEU A 34 -3.78 0.12 -4.16
N GLY A 35 -2.96 -0.88 -4.52
CA GLY A 35 -1.57 -0.96 -4.10
C GLY A 35 -0.75 0.22 -4.64
N VAL A 36 -0.99 0.64 -5.89
CA VAL A 36 -0.34 1.83 -6.48
C VAL A 36 -0.73 3.09 -5.70
N ALA A 37 -2.02 3.28 -5.41
CA ALA A 37 -2.51 4.42 -4.64
C ALA A 37 -1.91 4.46 -3.22
N LEU A 38 -1.87 3.31 -2.53
CA LEU A 38 -1.24 3.17 -1.23
C LEU A 38 0.25 3.49 -1.27
N SER A 39 0.96 3.03 -2.31
CA SER A 39 2.38 3.31 -2.50
C SER A 39 2.62 4.82 -2.66
N VAL A 40 1.85 5.49 -3.51
CA VAL A 40 1.96 6.95 -3.69
C VAL A 40 1.65 7.70 -2.41
N PHE A 41 0.59 7.30 -1.69
CA PHE A 41 0.19 7.95 -0.44
C PHE A 41 1.25 7.80 0.66
N THR A 42 1.74 6.58 0.87
CA THR A 42 2.77 6.27 1.89
C THR A 42 4.11 6.93 1.56
N PHE A 43 4.49 6.99 0.28
CA PHE A 43 5.68 7.71 -0.17
C PHE A 43 5.56 9.22 0.05
N LYS A 44 4.40 9.81 -0.26
CA LYS A 44 4.13 11.24 0.00
C LYS A 44 4.13 11.53 1.50
N ALA A 45 3.59 10.65 2.32
CA ALA A 45 3.65 10.76 3.78
C ALA A 45 5.10 10.69 4.30
N TYR A 46 5.91 9.78 3.76
CA TYR A 46 7.35 9.73 4.04
C TYR A 46 8.06 11.04 3.69
N GLN A 47 7.85 11.57 2.48
CA GLN A 47 8.46 12.82 2.04
C GLN A 47 8.07 14.00 2.94
N ASN A 48 6.78 14.11 3.30
CA ASN A 48 6.29 15.15 4.19
C ASN A 48 6.94 15.07 5.58
N LEU A 49 7.08 13.87 6.15
CA LEU A 49 7.71 13.68 7.46
C LEU A 49 9.23 13.89 7.42
N LYS A 50 9.87 13.53 6.31
CA LYS A 50 11.29 13.82 6.04
C LYS A 50 11.53 15.34 5.98
N ARG A 51 10.65 16.08 5.29
CA ARG A 51 10.71 17.56 5.20
C ARG A 51 10.52 18.23 6.57
N GLN A 52 9.68 17.66 7.44
CA GLN A 52 9.49 18.14 8.82
C GLN A 52 10.62 17.73 9.79
N LYS A 53 11.73 17.15 9.31
CA LYS A 53 12.85 16.59 10.13
C LYS A 53 12.44 15.53 11.16
N LYS A 54 11.25 14.94 11.05
CA LYS A 54 10.74 13.89 11.96
C LYS A 54 11.23 12.50 11.52
N LYS A 55 12.56 12.30 11.49
CA LYS A 55 13.21 11.11 10.92
C LYS A 55 12.68 9.78 11.49
N GLN A 56 12.51 9.66 12.81
CA GLN A 56 11.97 8.43 13.43
C GLN A 56 10.54 8.11 12.97
N LYS A 57 9.70 9.13 12.79
CA LYS A 57 8.30 8.94 12.34
C LYS A 57 8.20 8.69 10.83
N ALA A 58 9.23 9.06 10.06
CA ALA A 58 9.29 8.82 8.62
C ALA A 58 9.68 7.38 8.27
N GLN A 59 10.35 6.64 9.17
CA GLN A 59 10.74 5.24 8.90
C GLN A 59 9.52 4.33 8.70
N PHE A 60 8.48 4.50 9.50
CA PHE A 60 7.26 3.69 9.40
C PHE A 60 6.58 3.77 8.03
N PRO A 61 6.20 4.94 7.49
CA PRO A 61 5.57 5.01 6.16
C PRO A 61 6.49 4.55 5.04
N PHE A 62 7.83 4.66 5.20
CA PHE A 62 8.77 4.11 4.24
C PHE A 62 8.77 2.58 4.23
N ILE A 63 8.73 1.94 5.40
CA ILE A 63 8.62 0.47 5.51
C ILE A 63 7.30 -0.01 4.87
N VAL A 64 6.20 0.69 5.15
CA VAL A 64 4.89 0.36 4.54
C VAL A 64 4.95 0.52 3.02
N PHE A 65 5.55 1.60 2.51
CA PHE A 65 5.76 1.80 1.08
C PHE A 65 6.54 0.63 0.45
N CYS A 66 7.69 0.26 1.03
CA CYS A 66 8.50 -0.86 0.55
C CYS A 66 7.72 -2.18 0.55
N PHE A 67 6.94 -2.44 1.60
CA PHE A 67 6.12 -3.65 1.71
C PHE A 67 5.04 -3.72 0.62
N VAL A 68 4.33 -2.61 0.36
CA VAL A 68 3.30 -2.56 -0.69
C VAL A 68 3.92 -2.73 -2.07
N VAL A 69 5.03 -2.05 -2.36
CA VAL A 69 5.76 -2.18 -3.62
C VAL A 69 6.26 -3.61 -3.84
N TYR A 70 6.82 -4.23 -2.80
CA TYR A 70 7.27 -5.63 -2.86
C TYR A 70 6.09 -6.57 -3.16
N THR A 71 4.95 -6.36 -2.47
CA THR A 71 3.75 -7.18 -2.68
C THR A 71 3.24 -7.04 -4.11
N LEU A 72 3.19 -5.83 -4.65
CA LEU A 72 2.84 -5.58 -6.05
C LEU A 72 3.80 -6.27 -7.02
N PHE A 73 5.11 -6.19 -6.75
CA PHE A 73 6.12 -6.83 -7.59
C PHE A 73 5.94 -8.35 -7.64
N VAL A 74 5.81 -9.00 -6.48
CA VAL A 74 5.68 -10.46 -6.40
C VAL A 74 4.39 -10.94 -7.08
N TRP A 75 3.28 -10.22 -6.89
CA TRP A 75 1.99 -10.66 -7.42
C TRP A 75 1.80 -10.36 -8.90
N TYR A 76 2.36 -9.25 -9.40
CA TYR A 76 2.03 -8.75 -10.74
C TYR A 76 3.22 -8.65 -11.68
N ILE A 77 4.47 -8.62 -11.21
CA ILE A 77 5.64 -8.47 -12.07
C ILE A 77 6.41 -9.79 -12.16
N GLN A 78 6.67 -10.45 -11.03
CA GLN A 78 7.34 -11.74 -10.94
C GLN A 78 6.77 -12.82 -11.89
N PRO A 79 5.44 -13.05 -12.01
CA PRO A 79 4.92 -14.06 -12.93
C PRO A 79 5.26 -13.80 -14.40
N PHE A 80 5.45 -12.54 -14.81
CA PHE A 80 5.89 -12.20 -16.16
C PHE A 80 7.40 -12.41 -16.32
N VAL A 81 8.20 -12.02 -15.32
CA VAL A 81 9.66 -12.20 -15.33
C VAL A 81 10.03 -13.68 -15.40
N VAL A 82 9.36 -14.53 -14.62
CA VAL A 82 9.58 -15.99 -14.65
C VAL A 82 9.22 -16.57 -16.02
N ARG A 83 8.10 -16.14 -16.63
CA ARG A 83 7.70 -16.58 -17.99
C ARG A 83 8.60 -16.06 -19.12
N LEU A 84 9.41 -15.02 -18.87
CA LEU A 84 10.31 -14.43 -19.86
C LEU A 84 11.71 -15.07 -19.82
N ILE A 85 12.07 -15.65 -18.68
CA ILE A 85 13.39 -16.26 -18.43
C ILE A 85 13.35 -17.79 -18.70
N VAL A 86 12.18 -18.42 -18.55
CA VAL A 86 11.91 -19.82 -18.93
C VAL A 86 11.44 -19.87 -20.38
#